data_AF-A0A2U1PZ20-F1
#
_entry.id   AF-A0A2U1PZ20-F1
#
_cell.length_a   1.000
_cell.length_b   1.000
_cell.length_c   1.000
_cell.angle_alpha   90.00
_cell.angle_beta   90.00
_cell.angle_gamma   90.00
#
_symmetry.space_group_name_H-M   'P 1'
#
loop_
_entity.id
_entity.type
_entity.pdbx_description
1 polymer ?
#
loop_
_entity_poly.entity_id
_entity_poly.type
_entity_poly.pdbx_seq_one_letter_code
_entity_poly.pdbx_strand_id
1 'polypeptide(L)'
;MDNDYRGSSGEKEEDDILSSKSEYLTRHSLVKVITKESLLAAERKDLCRVMESLSLREHHSRTLLIHYHWDIEMLFSVLEEKGKARLLEEAGGEGELNQD
;
A
#
# COMPACT_ATOMS: atom_id res chain seq x y z
N MET A 1 69.19 -20.48 9.66
CA MET A 1 68.02 -20.18 10.51
C MET A 1 67.63 -18.77 10.14
N ASP A 2 66.77 -18.66 9.13
CA ASP A 2 66.48 -17.40 8.45
C ASP A 2 65.15 -16.85 8.95
N ASN A 3 65.30 -15.98 9.94
CA ASN A 3 64.60 -14.71 10.15
C ASN A 3 63.12 -14.61 9.69
N ASP A 4 62.25 -14.86 10.66
CA ASP A 4 60.98 -14.22 10.96
C ASP A 4 60.29 -13.42 9.85
N TYR A 5 59.28 -14.09 9.30
CA TYR A 5 58.17 -13.60 8.50
C TYR A 5 57.53 -12.36 9.15
N ARG A 6 58.02 -11.18 8.77
CA ARG A 6 57.44 -9.88 9.09
C ARG A 6 56.03 -9.84 8.48
N GLY A 7 55.03 -9.97 9.35
CA GLY A 7 53.62 -9.91 9.00
C GLY A 7 53.35 -8.72 8.08
N SER A 8 52.94 -9.03 6.86
CA SER A 8 52.29 -8.06 5.99
C SER A 8 50.95 -7.77 6.66
N SER A 9 50.91 -6.71 7.48
CA SER A 9 49.66 -6.14 7.96
C SER A 9 48.82 -5.86 6.73
N GLY A 10 47.81 -6.70 6.51
CA GLY A 10 46.76 -6.45 5.55
C GLY A 10 45.98 -5.24 6.03
N GLU A 11 46.41 -4.07 5.58
CA GLU A 11 45.58 -2.87 5.56
C GLU A 11 44.53 -3.11 4.48
N LYS A 12 43.49 -3.89 4.82
CA LYS A 12 42.32 -4.02 3.97
C LYS A 12 41.47 -2.79 4.20
N GLU A 13 41.51 -1.89 3.22
CA GLU A 13 40.44 -0.96 2.81
C GLU A 13 39.11 -1.22 3.54
N GLU A 14 38.94 -0.52 4.67
CA GLU A 14 37.73 -0.59 5.50
C GLU A 14 36.66 0.41 5.01
N ASP A 15 37.08 1.34 4.15
CA ASP A 15 36.31 2.54 3.80
C ASP A 15 35.35 2.31 2.63
N ASP A 16 35.66 1.38 1.73
CA ASP A 16 34.89 1.16 0.48
C ASP A 16 33.64 0.28 0.68
N ILE A 17 33.66 -0.62 1.68
CA ILE A 17 32.52 -1.48 2.01
C ILE A 17 31.40 -0.67 2.70
N LEU A 18 31.77 0.32 3.51
CA LEU A 18 30.83 1.12 4.30
C LEU A 18 30.09 2.15 3.42
N SER A 19 30.81 2.75 2.46
CA SER A 19 30.24 3.61 1.41
C SER A 19 29.22 2.86 0.56
N SER A 20 29.58 1.66 0.10
CA SER A 20 28.69 0.80 -0.68
C SER A 20 27.44 0.40 0.10
N LYS A 21 27.56 0.01 1.37
CA LYS A 21 26.40 -0.35 2.21
C LYS A 21 25.43 0.82 2.45
N SER A 22 25.95 2.04 2.59
CA SER A 22 25.14 3.25 2.72
C SER A 22 24.34 3.54 1.45
N GLU A 23 24.96 3.36 0.27
CA GLU A 23 24.29 3.49 -1.02
C GLU A 23 23.26 2.37 -1.30
N TYR A 24 23.50 1.15 -0.81
CA TYR A 24 22.51 0.08 -0.87
C TYR A 24 21.34 0.34 0.09
N LEU A 25 21.58 0.84 1.31
CA LEU A 25 20.50 1.15 2.25
C LEU A 25 19.66 2.35 1.83
N THR A 26 20.26 3.37 1.20
CA THR A 26 19.52 4.53 0.66
C THR A 26 18.72 4.17 -0.59
N ARG A 27 19.20 3.24 -1.42
CA ARG A 27 18.41 2.63 -2.51
C ARG A 27 17.36 1.62 -2.02
N HIS A 28 17.39 1.24 -0.75
CA HIS A 28 16.50 0.21 -0.18
C HIS A 28 15.69 0.70 1.03
N SER A 29 15.67 2.00 1.31
CA SER A 29 14.67 2.60 2.19
C SER A 29 13.34 2.70 1.44
N LEU A 30 12.70 1.55 1.21
CA LEU A 30 11.34 1.44 0.67
C LEU A 30 10.29 1.96 1.66
N VAL A 31 10.70 2.30 2.88
CA VAL A 31 9.82 2.78 3.93
C VAL A 31 9.61 4.28 3.75
N LYS A 32 8.38 4.66 3.37
CA LYS A 32 7.96 6.06 3.26
C LYS A 32 7.17 6.44 4.50
N VAL A 33 7.58 7.51 5.18
CA VAL A 33 6.82 8.06 6.31
C VAL A 33 5.53 8.67 5.77
N ILE A 34 4.39 8.20 6.27
CA ILE A 34 3.08 8.77 5.97
C ILE A 34 2.66 9.72 7.09
N THR A 35 2.12 10.88 6.73
CA THR A 35 1.47 11.77 7.70
C THR A 35 -0.01 11.41 7.82
N LYS A 36 -0.63 11.75 8.96
CA LYS A 36 -2.07 11.58 9.15
C LYS A 36 -2.88 12.27 8.04
N GLU A 37 -2.45 13.45 7.62
CA GLU A 37 -3.11 14.22 6.56
C GLU A 37 -3.04 13.51 5.22
N SER A 38 -1.87 12.95 4.86
CA SER A 38 -1.72 12.17 3.62
C SER A 38 -2.58 10.91 3.63
N LEU A 39 -2.68 10.22 4.78
CA LEU A 39 -3.54 9.04 4.92
C LEU A 39 -5.02 9.39 4.76
N LEU A 40 -5.49 10.45 5.44
CA LEU A 40 -6.87 10.91 5.32
C LEU A 40 -7.19 11.42 3.91
N ALA A 41 -6.25 12.07 3.22
CA ALA A 41 -6.41 12.51 1.84
C ALA A 41 -6.56 11.32 0.89
N ALA A 42 -5.78 10.25 1.09
CA ALA A 42 -5.93 9.00 0.34
C ALA A 42 -7.30 8.35 0.60
N GLU A 43 -7.68 8.17 1.88
CA GLU A 43 -8.97 7.59 2.27
C GLU A 43 -10.16 8.32 1.62
N ARG A 44 -10.15 9.65 1.67
CA ARG A 44 -11.22 10.48 1.07
C ARG A 44 -11.23 10.40 -0.44
N LYS A 45 -10.07 10.35 -1.09
CA LYS A 45 -9.97 10.22 -2.54
C LYS A 45 -10.57 8.90 -3.02
N ASP A 46 -10.23 7.81 -2.33
CA ASP A 46 -10.70 6.47 -2.65
C ASP A 46 -12.21 6.36 -2.43
N LEU A 47 -12.70 6.91 -1.32
CA LEU A 47 -14.12 6.96 -1.00
C LEU A 47 -14.92 7.82 -1.99
N CYS A 48 -14.41 9.00 -2.37
CA CYS A 48 -15.03 9.86 -3.38
C CYS A 48 -15.11 9.16 -4.75
N ARG A 49 -14.03 8.48 -5.17
CA ARG A 49 -13.99 7.74 -6.43
C ARG A 49 -15.04 6.63 -6.51
N VAL A 50 -15.22 5.89 -5.42
CA VAL A 50 -16.25 4.83 -5.33
C VAL A 50 -17.66 5.43 -5.31
N MET A 51 -17.88 6.52 -4.56
CA MET A 51 -19.16 7.23 -4.54
C MET A 51 -19.57 7.75 -5.93
N GLU A 52 -18.65 8.37 -6.66
CA GLU A 52 -18.90 8.91 -8.00
C GLU A 52 -19.15 7.81 -9.03
N SER A 53 -18.38 6.72 -8.98
CA SER A 53 -18.49 5.65 -9.98
C SER A 53 -19.73 4.79 -9.77
N LEU A 54 -20.13 4.59 -8.51
CA LEU A 54 -21.28 3.76 -8.16
C LEU A 54 -22.54 4.57 -7.88
N SER A 55 -22.49 5.89 -7.79
CA SER A 55 -23.60 6.74 -7.31
C SER A 55 -24.17 6.20 -5.99
N LEU A 56 -23.31 6.06 -4.98
CA LEU A 56 -23.63 5.54 -3.65
C LEU A 56 -23.42 6.60 -2.57
N ARG A 57 -24.14 6.45 -1.45
CA ARG A 57 -23.88 7.21 -0.22
C ARG A 57 -22.58 6.75 0.43
N GLU A 58 -21.95 7.65 1.18
CA GLU A 58 -20.67 7.42 1.88
C GLU A 58 -20.65 6.12 2.70
N HIS A 59 -21.73 5.82 3.44
CA HIS A 59 -21.80 4.60 4.25
C HIS A 59 -21.70 3.31 3.43
N HIS A 60 -22.40 3.23 2.29
CA HIS A 60 -22.34 2.06 1.43
C HIS A 60 -20.97 1.94 0.76
N SER A 61 -20.38 3.06 0.32
CA SER A 61 -19.03 3.07 -0.24
C SER A 61 -17.98 2.64 0.79
N ARG A 62 -18.08 3.09 2.04
CA ARG A 62 -17.19 2.68 3.13
C ARG A 62 -17.31 1.19 3.43
N THR A 63 -18.54 0.66 3.42
CA THR A 63 -18.81 -0.78 3.61
C THR A 63 -18.18 -1.61 2.49
N LEU A 64 -18.36 -1.18 1.24
CA LEU A 64 -17.73 -1.83 0.08
C LEU A 64 -16.21 -1.78 0.16
N LEU A 65 -15.62 -0.62 0.44
CA LEU A 65 -14.17 -0.50 0.60
C LEU A 65 -13.64 -1.42 1.70
N ILE A 66 -14.35 -1.59 2.81
CA ILE A 66 -13.95 -2.54 3.86
C ILE A 66 -14.09 -3.99 3.39
N HIS A 67 -15.19 -4.33 2.72
CA HIS A 67 -15.44 -5.69 2.21
C HIS A 67 -14.38 -6.14 1.19
N TYR A 68 -13.88 -5.21 0.37
CA TYR A 68 -12.83 -5.44 -0.62
C TYR A 68 -11.43 -5.07 -0.11
N HIS A 69 -11.24 -4.92 1.22
CA HIS A 69 -9.93 -4.61 1.82
C HIS A 69 -9.22 -3.36 1.25
N TRP A 70 -9.99 -2.35 0.86
CA TRP A 70 -9.56 -1.13 0.18
C TRP A 70 -8.90 -1.37 -1.20
N ASP A 71 -9.08 -2.56 -1.78
CA ASP A 71 -8.66 -2.87 -3.14
C ASP A 71 -9.68 -2.34 -4.14
N ILE A 72 -9.45 -1.10 -4.57
CA ILE A 72 -10.30 -0.39 -5.52
C ILE A 72 -10.27 -1.05 -6.89
N GLU A 73 -9.13 -1.61 -7.29
CA GLU A 73 -8.99 -2.25 -8.60
C GLU A 73 -9.83 -3.52 -8.66
N MET A 74 -9.75 -4.36 -7.63
CA MET A 74 -10.59 -5.54 -7.50
C MET A 74 -12.08 -5.17 -7.40
N LEU A 75 -12.44 -4.13 -6.64
CA LEU A 75 -13.82 -3.64 -6.57
C LEU A 75 -14.37 -3.26 -7.94
N PHE A 76 -13.59 -2.52 -8.74
CA PHE A 76 -14.01 -2.13 -10.09
C PHE A 76 -14.06 -3.30 -11.06
N SER A 77 -13.13 -4.25 -10.99
CA SER A 77 -13.19 -5.46 -11.81
C SER A 77 -14.44 -6.29 -11.50
N VAL A 78 -14.78 -6.47 -10.22
CA VAL A 78 -16.00 -7.18 -9.81
C VAL A 78 -17.26 -6.40 -10.20
N LEU A 79 -17.20 -5.06 -10.21
CA LEU A 79 -18.29 -4.21 -10.68
C LEU A 79 -18.57 -4.41 -12.17
N GLU A 80 -17.53 -4.42 -12.99
CA GLU A 80 -17.67 -4.65 -14.43
C GLU A 80 -18.20 -6.05 -14.74
N GLU A 81 -17.82 -7.05 -13.95
CA GLU A 81 -18.24 -8.45 -14.15
C GLU A 81 -19.66 -8.74 -13.65
N LYS A 82 -19.96 -8.39 -12.39
CA LYS A 82 -21.22 -8.78 -11.71
C LYS A 82 -22.28 -7.68 -11.69
N GLY A 83 -21.89 -6.43 -11.92
CA GLY A 83 -22.76 -5.26 -11.84
C GLY A 83 -23.05 -4.78 -10.40
N LYS A 84 -23.53 -3.54 -10.29
CA LYS A 84 -23.73 -2.82 -9.00
C LYS A 84 -24.67 -3.53 -8.02
N ALA A 85 -25.76 -4.13 -8.51
CA ALA A 85 -26.78 -4.72 -7.65
C ALA A 85 -26.25 -5.94 -6.86
N ARG A 86 -25.48 -6.81 -7.53
CA ARG A 86 -24.87 -8.00 -6.91
C ARG A 86 -23.76 -7.67 -5.93
N LEU A 87 -22.98 -6.62 -6.24
CA LEU A 87 -21.94 -6.10 -5.35
C LEU A 87 -22.48 -5.64 -4.01
N LEU A 88 -23.64 -4.97 -4.02
CA LEU A 88 -24.29 -4.50 -2.80
C LEU A 88 -24.84 -5.66 -1.98
N GLU A 89 -25.48 -6.63 -2.63
CA GLU A 89 -25.97 -7.86 -1.99
C GLU A 89 -24.82 -8.65 -1.31
N GLU A 90 -23.69 -8.79 -1.99
CA GLU A 90 -22.50 -9.49 -1.48
C GLU A 90 -21.84 -8.76 -0.30
N ALA A 91 -21.85 -7.42 -0.31
CA ALA A 91 -21.29 -6.59 0.76
C ALA A 91 -22.20 -6.48 2.01
N GLY A 92 -23.23 -7.32 2.13
CA GLY A 92 -24.20 -7.28 3.23
C GLY A 92 -25.21 -6.14 3.10
N GLY A 93 -25.33 -5.54 1.91
CA GLY A 93 -26.45 -4.70 1.51
C GLY A 93 -27.70 -5.57 1.30
N GLU A 94 -28.12 -6.27 2.34
CA GLU A 94 -29.43 -6.88 2.39
C GLU A 94 -30.47 -5.76 2.36
N GLY A 95 -31.10 -5.55 1.21
CA GLY A 95 -32.54 -5.33 1.15
C GLY A 95 -33.17 -4.13 1.85
N GLU A 96 -32.44 -3.13 2.37
CA GLU A 96 -33.07 -1.86 2.74
C GLU A 96 -33.24 -0.96 1.51
N LEU A 97 -34.10 -1.44 0.62
CA LEU A 97 -34.94 -0.64 -0.26
C LEU A 97 -35.95 0.17 0.58
N ASN A 98 -35.48 1.06 1.47
CA ASN A 98 -36.38 2.03 2.10
C ASN A 98 -35.73 3.41 2.19
N GLN A 99 -36.42 4.30 1.47
CA GLN A 99 -36.44 5.76 1.49
C GLN A 99 -36.06 6.37 2.84
N ASP A 100 -35.05 7.25 2.81
CA ASP A 100 -35.13 8.66 3.23
C ASP A 100 -33.90 9.41 2.68
#